data_AF-A0A2C5ZDZ8-F1
#
_entry.id   AF-A0A2C5ZDZ8-F1
#
_cell.length_a   1.000
_cell.length_b   1.000
_cell.length_c   1.000
_cell.angle_alpha   90.00
_cell.angle_beta   90.00
_cell.angle_gamma   90.00
#
_symmetry.space_group_name_H-M   'P 1'
#
loop_
_entity.id
_entity.type
_entity.pdbx_description
1 polymer ?
#
loop_
_entity_poly.entity_id
_entity_poly.type
_entity_poly.pdbx_seq_one_letter_code
_entity_poly.pdbx_strand_id
1 'polypeptide(L)'
;MGSDGGLELGWIWERTDHEYDWDSDDEDKDNLRIDEHVCKMLLNGTKPSPCVFHRAFDSIAVACRSPEGAELVLRLGFEGVLTAGGHGGTCCKQDNFYEIDHICHRHAFALT
;
A
#
# COMPACT_ATOMS: atom_id res chain seq x y z
N MET A 1 -59.24 14.26 9.22
CA MET A 1 -58.75 13.25 10.17
C MET A 1 -57.89 12.28 9.37
N GLY A 2 -56.60 12.04 9.57
CA GLY A 2 -55.46 12.80 10.13
C GLY A 2 -54.35 12.76 9.05
N SER A 3 -53.44 13.72 8.96
CA SER A 3 -52.20 13.87 9.74
C SER A 3 -51.17 12.76 9.54
N ASP A 4 -49.92 13.23 9.44
CA ASP A 4 -48.62 12.56 9.55
C ASP A 4 -48.02 12.11 8.20
N GLY A 5 -46.90 12.64 7.71
CA GLY A 5 -45.75 13.19 8.41
C GLY A 5 -44.68 12.10 8.51
N GLY A 6 -43.81 12.01 7.50
CA GLY A 6 -42.71 11.05 7.49
C GLY A 6 -41.73 11.36 6.36
N LEU A 7 -40.68 12.11 6.68
CA LEU A 7 -39.51 12.26 5.83
C LEU A 7 -38.72 10.95 5.91
N GLU A 8 -38.58 10.22 4.81
CA GLU A 8 -37.56 9.17 4.70
C GLU A 8 -36.55 9.57 3.63
N LEU A 9 -35.35 9.87 4.12
CA LEU A 9 -34.14 10.15 3.37
C LEU A 9 -33.73 8.88 2.59
N GLY A 10 -34.36 8.65 1.45
CA GLY A 10 -34.08 7.54 0.56
C GLY A 10 -33.16 7.91 -0.59
N TRP A 11 -32.03 8.57 -0.33
CA TRP A 11 -30.92 8.56 -1.30
C TRP A 11 -30.25 7.18 -1.26
N ILE A 12 -31.00 6.15 -1.65
CA ILE A 12 -30.49 4.82 -1.92
C ILE A 12 -29.89 4.90 -3.32
N TRP A 13 -28.60 5.25 -3.33
CA TRP A 13 -27.59 4.98 -4.33
C TRP A 13 -28.13 4.43 -5.65
N GLU A 14 -28.28 5.33 -6.63
CA GLU A 14 -28.14 4.97 -8.03
C GLU A 14 -26.84 4.17 -8.14
N ARG A 15 -26.94 2.91 -8.57
CA ARG A 15 -25.80 2.14 -9.07
C ARG A 15 -25.23 2.92 -10.25
N THR A 16 -24.26 3.77 -9.98
CA THR A 16 -23.20 4.03 -10.93
C THR A 16 -22.31 2.79 -10.87
N ASP A 17 -22.58 1.85 -11.78
CA ASP A 17 -21.59 0.89 -12.23
C ASP A 17 -20.47 1.71 -12.89
N HIS A 18 -19.63 2.34 -12.06
CA HIS A 18 -18.40 2.98 -12.49
C HIS A 18 -17.41 1.84 -12.69
N GLU A 19 -17.52 1.21 -13.86
CA GLU A 19 -16.48 0.41 -14.47
C GLU A 19 -15.22 1.30 -14.53
N TYR A 20 -14.43 1.26 -13.46
CA TYR A 20 -13.10 1.83 -13.45
C TYR A 20 -12.27 0.96 -14.38
N ASP A 21 -12.23 1.39 -15.63
CA ASP A 21 -11.34 0.93 -16.67
C ASP A 21 -9.90 1.02 -16.15
N TRP A 22 -9.39 -0.11 -15.66
CA TRP A 22 -8.08 -0.25 -15.00
C TRP A 22 -7.00 -0.63 -16.03
N ASP A 23 -7.28 -0.52 -17.33
CA ASP A 23 -6.34 -0.80 -18.42
C ASP A 23 -5.46 0.42 -18.76
N SER A 24 -5.04 1.18 -17.74
CA SER A 24 -4.06 2.25 -17.92
C SER A 24 -2.64 1.73 -17.63
N ASP A 25 -1.95 1.46 -18.74
CA ASP A 25 -0.50 1.47 -18.95
C ASP A 25 0.34 0.46 -18.13
N ASP A 26 0.37 -0.78 -18.60
CA ASP A 26 1.37 -1.79 -18.22
C ASP A 26 2.83 -1.37 -18.53
N GLU A 27 3.05 -0.26 -19.25
CA GLU A 27 4.39 0.21 -19.64
C GLU A 27 5.20 0.90 -18.52
N ASP A 28 4.57 1.31 -17.41
CA ASP A 28 5.27 2.06 -16.34
C ASP A 28 5.70 1.23 -15.12
N LYS A 29 5.34 -0.07 -15.07
CA LYS A 29 5.73 -0.96 -13.96
C LYS A 29 7.25 -1.14 -13.86
N ASP A 30 7.98 -1.02 -14.97
CA ASP A 30 9.43 -1.13 -15.00
C ASP A 30 10.15 0.08 -14.39
N ASN A 31 9.51 1.25 -14.37
CA ASN A 31 10.12 2.50 -13.89
C ASN A 31 9.74 2.87 -12.45
N LEU A 32 8.77 2.18 -11.85
CA LEU A 32 8.37 2.49 -10.47
C LEU A 32 9.54 2.25 -9.49
N ARG A 33 9.98 3.30 -8.77
CA ARG A 33 11.08 3.22 -7.80
C ARG A 33 10.76 4.05 -6.57
N ILE A 34 11.35 3.69 -5.44
CA ILE A 34 11.31 4.52 -4.23
C ILE A 34 12.23 5.72 -4.44
N ASP A 35 11.68 6.92 -4.27
CA ASP A 35 12.46 8.16 -4.31
C ASP A 35 13.22 8.35 -2.98
N GLU A 36 14.50 8.02 -2.98
CA GLU A 36 15.36 8.14 -1.81
C GLU A 36 15.51 9.58 -1.31
N HIS A 37 15.55 10.56 -2.22
CA HIS A 37 15.80 11.95 -1.86
C HIS A 37 14.61 12.51 -1.09
N VAL A 38 13.41 12.31 -1.62
CA VAL A 38 12.16 12.70 -0.97
C VAL A 38 11.99 11.97 0.36
N CYS A 39 12.26 10.66 0.40
CA CYS A 39 12.18 9.89 1.65
C CYS A 39 13.13 10.45 2.72
N LYS A 40 14.39 10.76 2.38
CA LYS A 40 15.36 11.35 3.33
C LYS A 40 14.90 12.71 3.83
N MET A 41 14.34 13.56 2.96
CA MET A 41 13.78 14.85 3.37
C MET A 41 12.63 14.68 4.37
N LEU A 42 11.69 13.79 4.08
CA LEU A 42 10.55 13.52 4.94
C LEU A 42 10.99 12.97 6.30
N LEU A 43 11.86 11.95 6.32
CA LEU A 43 12.38 11.36 7.54
C LEU A 43 13.12 12.37 8.42
N ASN A 44 13.87 13.31 7.82
CA ASN A 44 14.54 14.35 8.59
C ASN A 44 13.55 15.35 9.21
N GLY A 45 12.45 15.65 8.52
CA GLY A 45 11.40 16.55 9.02
C GLY A 45 10.51 15.93 10.10
N THR A 46 10.47 14.60 10.22
CA THR A 46 9.62 13.90 11.20
C THR A 46 10.33 13.51 12.49
N LYS A 47 11.67 13.64 12.56
CA LYS A 47 12.43 13.34 13.78
C LYS A 47 11.87 14.13 15.00
N PRO A 48 11.72 13.48 16.16
CA PRO A 48 12.21 12.13 16.52
C PRO A 48 11.20 10.99 16.27
N SER A 49 10.13 11.23 15.51
CA SER A 49 9.04 10.26 15.37
C SER A 49 9.44 9.10 14.46
N PRO A 50 9.23 7.83 14.88
CA PRO A 50 9.43 6.67 14.03
C PRO A 50 8.46 6.71 12.84
N CYS A 51 8.94 6.31 11.67
CA CYS A 51 8.17 6.36 10.44
C CYS A 51 8.05 4.96 9.83
N VAL A 52 6.87 4.65 9.29
CA VAL A 52 6.57 3.42 8.55
C VAL A 52 6.29 3.78 7.10
N PHE A 53 6.92 3.08 6.16
CA PHE A 53 6.62 3.26 4.74
C PHE A 53 5.26 2.64 4.44
N HIS A 54 4.33 3.43 3.91
CA HIS A 54 2.95 3.00 3.75
C HIS A 54 2.72 2.07 2.54
N ARG A 55 1.46 1.81 2.21
CA ARG A 55 1.00 0.92 1.13
C ARG A 55 1.46 1.27 -0.29
N ALA A 56 2.19 2.37 -0.51
CA ALA A 56 2.90 2.57 -1.80
C ALA A 56 3.89 1.43 -2.08
N PHE A 57 4.29 0.70 -1.03
CA PHE A 57 5.09 -0.51 -1.16
C PHE A 57 4.39 -1.65 -1.91
N ASP A 58 3.05 -1.72 -1.90
CA ASP A 58 2.31 -2.75 -2.61
C ASP A 58 2.68 -2.77 -4.10
N SER A 59 2.83 -1.59 -4.70
CA SER A 59 3.24 -1.46 -6.11
C SER A 59 4.69 -1.87 -6.36
N ILE A 60 5.59 -1.74 -5.38
CA ILE A 60 6.96 -2.25 -5.44
C ILE A 60 6.98 -3.77 -5.38
N ALA A 61 6.13 -4.36 -4.53
CA ALA A 61 6.01 -5.81 -4.41
C ALA A 61 5.48 -6.45 -5.70
N VAL A 62 4.49 -5.82 -6.36
CA VAL A 62 3.97 -6.26 -7.67
C VAL A 62 5.04 -6.29 -8.74
N ALA A 63 5.98 -5.34 -8.70
CA ALA A 63 7.08 -5.30 -9.65
C ALA A 63 8.20 -6.30 -9.33
N CYS A 64 7.93 -7.34 -8.52
CA CYS A 64 8.88 -8.38 -8.09
C CYS A 64 10.17 -7.82 -7.46
N ARG A 65 10.07 -6.67 -6.80
CA ARG A 65 11.20 -5.94 -6.18
C ARG A 65 11.02 -5.76 -4.69
N SER A 66 10.19 -6.61 -4.07
CA SER A 66 9.86 -6.49 -2.66
C SER A 66 11.08 -6.67 -1.73
N PRO A 67 12.04 -7.59 -1.97
CA PRO A 67 13.16 -7.74 -1.05
C PRO A 67 14.11 -6.53 -1.07
N GLU A 68 14.47 -6.07 -2.27
CA GLU A 68 15.35 -4.91 -2.48
C GLU A 68 14.66 -3.62 -2.03
N GLY A 69 13.35 -3.51 -2.28
CA GLY A 69 12.53 -2.41 -1.79
C GLY A 69 12.52 -2.35 -0.27
N ALA A 70 12.30 -3.48 0.41
CA ALA A 70 12.29 -3.54 1.87
C ALA A 70 13.67 -3.21 2.45
N GLU A 71 14.75 -3.72 1.85
CA GLU A 71 16.12 -3.37 2.24
C GLU A 71 16.38 -1.87 2.11
N LEU A 72 15.94 -1.26 1.01
CA LEU A 72 16.09 0.17 0.80
C LEU A 72 15.31 0.98 1.85
N VAL A 73 14.05 0.62 2.12
CA VAL A 73 13.23 1.28 3.13
C VAL A 73 13.89 1.24 4.50
N LEU A 74 14.40 0.08 4.92
CA LEU A 74 15.13 -0.08 6.18
C LEU A 74 16.41 0.77 6.19
N ARG A 75 17.20 0.73 5.11
CA ARG A 75 18.45 1.51 4.98
C ARG A 75 18.22 3.02 5.04
N LEU A 76 17.07 3.51 4.56
CA LEU A 76 16.71 4.92 4.63
C LEU A 76 16.37 5.37 6.07
N GLY A 77 16.03 4.44 6.97
CA GLY A 77 15.72 4.71 8.37
C GLY A 77 14.22 4.69 8.69
N PHE A 78 13.39 4.06 7.85
CA PHE A 78 12.04 3.69 8.27
C PHE A 78 12.11 2.46 9.20
N GLU A 79 11.21 2.40 10.17
CA GLU A 79 11.11 1.29 11.13
C GLU A 79 10.40 0.06 10.55
N GLY A 80 9.75 0.21 9.40
CA GLY A 80 9.05 -0.88 8.74
C GLY A 80 8.24 -0.46 7.54
N VAL A 81 7.50 -1.44 7.02
CA VAL A 81 6.65 -1.31 5.84
C VAL A 81 5.23 -1.77 6.20
N LEU A 82 4.24 -0.98 5.81
CA LEU A 82 2.84 -1.37 5.78
C LEU A 82 2.48 -1.82 4.36
N THR A 83 2.28 -3.13 4.19
CA THR A 83 2.01 -3.76 2.88
C THR A 83 0.89 -4.81 3.00
N ALA A 84 0.10 -4.96 1.95
CA ALA A 84 -0.82 -6.06 1.75
C ALA A 84 -0.19 -7.22 0.97
N GLY A 85 1.06 -7.08 0.50
CA GLY A 85 1.81 -8.13 -0.21
C GLY A 85 1.71 -8.08 -1.74
N GLY A 86 1.14 -7.03 -2.33
CA GLY A 86 1.02 -6.92 -3.79
C GLY A 86 -0.27 -6.23 -4.26
N HIS A 87 -0.69 -6.53 -5.50
CA HIS A 87 -1.78 -5.80 -6.14
C HIS A 87 -3.17 -6.27 -5.68
N GLY A 88 -3.96 -5.31 -5.19
CA GLY A 88 -5.39 -5.47 -4.96
C GLY A 88 -5.78 -6.46 -3.84
N GLY A 89 -6.76 -6.08 -3.04
CA GLY A 89 -7.28 -6.92 -1.96
C GLY A 89 -6.51 -6.77 -0.64
N THR A 90 -6.49 -7.84 0.15
CA THR A 90 -5.97 -7.84 1.53
C THR A 90 -4.81 -8.83 1.67
N CYS A 91 -4.13 -8.76 2.81
CA CYS A 91 -3.13 -9.76 3.20
C CYS A 91 -3.71 -11.19 3.40
N CYS A 92 -5.04 -11.37 3.31
CA CYS A 92 -5.68 -12.68 3.39
C CYS A 92 -5.65 -13.45 2.07
N LYS A 93 -5.26 -12.81 0.95
CA LYS A 93 -5.01 -13.53 -0.30
C LYS A 93 -3.74 -14.38 -0.16
N GLN A 94 -3.78 -15.62 -0.64
CA GLN A 94 -2.70 -16.57 -0.45
C GLN A 94 -1.36 -16.09 -1.05
N ASP A 95 -1.39 -15.53 -2.26
CA ASP A 95 -0.18 -15.04 -2.95
C ASP A 95 0.45 -13.86 -2.20
N ASN A 96 -0.39 -12.92 -1.77
CA ASN A 96 0.00 -11.79 -0.94
C ASN A 96 0.63 -12.23 0.39
N PHE A 97 0.07 -13.25 1.02
CA PHE A 97 0.62 -13.81 2.26
C PHE A 97 2.00 -14.42 2.02
N TYR A 98 2.19 -15.18 0.93
CA TYR A 98 3.51 -15.72 0.58
C TYR A 98 4.54 -14.63 0.31
N GLU A 99 4.12 -13.53 -0.33
CA GLU A 99 5.02 -12.40 -0.57
C GLU A 99 5.46 -11.74 0.75
N ILE A 100 4.52 -11.52 1.68
CA ILE A 100 4.83 -11.00 3.01
C ILE A 100 5.78 -11.96 3.76
N ASP A 101 5.47 -13.26 3.74
CA ASP A 101 6.28 -14.30 4.37
C ASP A 101 7.71 -14.34 3.78
N HIS A 102 7.84 -14.21 2.46
CA HIS A 102 9.12 -14.14 1.77
C HIS A 102 9.94 -12.91 2.19
N ILE A 103 9.34 -11.72 2.25
CA ILE A 103 10.00 -10.50 2.74
C ILE A 103 10.46 -10.70 4.19
N CYS A 104 9.58 -11.21 5.06
CA CYS A 104 9.88 -11.43 6.47
C CYS A 104 11.04 -12.42 6.65
N HIS A 105 11.03 -13.57 5.97
CA HIS A 105 12.12 -14.54 6.07
C HIS A 105 13.46 -14.00 5.59
N ARG A 106 13.45 -13.16 4.55
CA ARG A 106 14.67 -12.55 4.02
C ARG A 106 15.31 -11.55 4.98
N HIS A 107 14.51 -10.86 5.78
CA HIS A 107 14.96 -9.81 6.71
C HIS A 107 15.01 -10.24 8.18
N ALA A 108 14.46 -11.41 8.52
CA ALA A 108 14.49 -11.97 9.88
C ALA A 108 15.91 -12.24 10.41
N PHE A 109 16.91 -12.36 9.53
CA PHE A 109 18.33 -12.52 9.89
C PHE A 109 19.15 -11.22 9.78
N ALA A 110 18.58 -10.12 9.32
CA ALA A 110 19.29 -8.85 9.15
C ALA A 110 19.32 -7.99 10.44
N LEU A 111 18.73 -8.46 11.53
CA LEU A 111 18.60 -7.76 12.81
C LEU A 111 19.37 -8.41 13.99
N THR A 112 20.23 -9.40 13.71
CA THR A 112 21.18 -9.98 14.69
C THR A 112 22.58 -9.44 14.48
#